data_AF-A0A538S4P4-F1
#
_entry.id   AF-A0A538S4P4-F1
#
_cell.length_a   1.000
_cell.length_b   1.000
_cell.length_c   1.000
_cell.angle_alpha   90.00
_cell.angle_beta   90.00
_cell.angle_gamma   90.00
#
_symmetry.space_group_name_H-M   'P 1'
#
loop_
_entity.id
_entity.type
_entity.pdbx_description
1 polymer ?
#
loop_
_entity_poly.entity_id
_entity_poly.type
_entity_poly.pdbx_seq_one_letter_code
_entity_poly.pdbx_strand_id
1 'polypeptide(L)'
;PVVADGTLFFAGWSPGGLDDKEFQMPSFDVVLKQGDTNKDGVLSREEAQKTFLKDFFDSVDANQDGKITRDEWDAMLKFMHEGKNSAFALAAGASGDVTGSQLLWQKTKGLPYIASALVYRGQCVMVKDGGLVSAYDAKTGKEVYFQERVAAPGRYYASPVAANGHIYFTSLDGGAVTVLKAGAAKPEVVAKNPKLGERVAATPAIADNVLYIRTEKHLYAFAESK
;
A
#
# COMPACT_ATOMS: atom_id res chain seq x y z
N PRO A 1 -5.54 1.93 8.66
CA PRO A 1 -6.95 2.21 8.32
C PRO A 1 -7.23 3.70 8.45
N VAL A 2 -8.19 4.21 7.69
CA VAL A 2 -8.72 5.57 7.86
C VAL A 2 -10.10 5.49 8.51
N VAL A 3 -10.40 6.42 9.41
CA VAL A 3 -11.70 6.48 10.10
C VAL A 3 -12.43 7.74 9.64
N ALA A 4 -13.66 7.61 9.15
CA ALA A 4 -14.52 8.73 8.82
C ALA A 4 -15.99 8.32 9.00
N ASP A 5 -16.80 9.19 9.62
CA ASP A 5 -18.26 9.01 9.76
C ASP A 5 -18.68 7.62 10.26
N GLY A 6 -18.00 7.10 11.29
CA GLY A 6 -18.29 5.77 11.85
C GLY A 6 -17.93 4.60 10.93
N THR A 7 -17.12 4.83 9.90
CA THR A 7 -16.66 3.83 8.93
C THR A 7 -15.14 3.70 8.97
N LEU A 8 -14.64 2.47 8.91
CA LEU A 8 -13.24 2.12 8.81
C LEU A 8 -12.91 1.76 7.36
N PHE A 9 -11.90 2.41 6.79
CA PHE A 9 -11.45 2.19 5.43
C PHE A 9 -10.07 1.52 5.44
N PHE A 10 -9.96 0.42 4.72
CA PHE A 10 -8.72 -0.34 4.54
C PHE A 10 -8.40 -0.39 3.06
N ALA A 11 -7.11 -0.36 2.74
CA ALA A 11 -6.59 -0.61 1.41
C ALA A 11 -5.27 -1.33 1.59
N GLY A 12 -5.19 -2.55 1.05
CA GLY A 12 -3.99 -3.37 1.12
C GLY A 12 -3.79 -4.10 -0.19
N TRP A 13 -2.54 -4.12 -0.62
CA TRP A 13 -2.06 -4.97 -1.69
C TRP A 13 -0.87 -5.77 -1.18
N SER A 14 -0.91 -7.05 -1.44
CA SER A 14 0.13 -8.03 -1.16
C SER A 14 0.44 -8.77 -2.48
N PRO A 15 1.72 -8.92 -2.82
CA PRO A 15 2.12 -9.72 -3.96
C PRO A 15 1.86 -11.21 -3.68
N GLY A 16 1.73 -12.02 -4.74
CA GLY A 16 1.73 -13.49 -4.61
C GLY A 16 0.37 -14.18 -4.49
N GLY A 17 -0.74 -13.44 -4.65
CA GLY A 17 -2.05 -14.06 -4.86
C GLY A 17 -2.09 -14.86 -6.17
N LEU A 18 -3.00 -15.83 -6.30
CA LEU A 18 -3.08 -16.71 -7.51
C LEU A 18 -3.24 -15.96 -8.85
N ASP A 19 -3.84 -14.77 -8.82
CA ASP A 19 -4.04 -13.92 -9.99
C ASP A 19 -2.84 -12.99 -10.30
N ASP A 20 -1.82 -12.99 -9.43
CA ASP A 20 -0.59 -12.23 -9.61
C ASP A 20 0.33 -12.95 -10.61
N LYS A 21 0.44 -12.34 -11.80
CA LYS A 21 1.31 -12.84 -12.87
C LYS A 21 2.73 -12.29 -12.77
N GLU A 22 2.95 -11.27 -11.94
CA GLU A 22 4.23 -10.57 -11.83
C GLU A 22 5.10 -11.17 -10.72
N PHE A 23 4.49 -11.74 -9.68
CA PHE A 23 5.21 -12.36 -8.57
C PHE A 23 4.60 -13.70 -8.15
N GLN A 24 5.35 -14.79 -8.38
CA GLN A 24 5.06 -16.11 -7.83
C GLN A 24 6.30 -16.67 -7.16
N MET A 25 6.11 -17.25 -5.98
CA MET A 25 7.20 -17.91 -5.27
C MET A 25 7.61 -19.20 -5.98
N PRO A 26 8.92 -19.54 -6.01
CA PRO A 26 9.38 -20.80 -6.56
C PRO A 26 8.86 -21.99 -5.72
N SER A 27 8.86 -23.19 -6.32
CA SER A 27 8.60 -24.40 -5.54
C SER A 27 9.73 -24.67 -4.55
N PHE A 28 9.45 -25.39 -3.46
CA PHE A 28 10.47 -25.72 -2.47
C PHE A 28 11.64 -26.51 -3.06
N ASP A 29 11.39 -27.35 -4.07
CA ASP A 29 12.46 -28.09 -4.78
C ASP A 29 13.45 -27.16 -5.49
N VAL A 30 13.00 -26.01 -6.00
CA VAL A 30 13.88 -25.00 -6.61
C VAL A 30 14.69 -24.28 -5.52
N VAL A 31 14.07 -24.00 -4.37
CA VAL A 31 14.73 -23.40 -3.21
C VAL A 31 15.82 -24.31 -2.65
N LEU A 32 15.51 -25.59 -2.43
CA LEU A 32 16.47 -26.58 -1.97
C LEU A 32 17.65 -26.70 -2.94
N LYS A 33 17.39 -26.77 -4.26
CA LYS A 33 18.47 -26.79 -5.27
C LYS A 33 19.43 -25.60 -5.21
N GLN A 34 18.98 -24.46 -4.70
CA GLN A 34 19.78 -23.24 -4.63
C GLN A 34 20.50 -23.08 -3.28
N GLY A 35 19.94 -23.62 -2.20
CA GLY A 35 20.43 -23.34 -0.84
C GLY A 35 20.81 -24.55 -0.01
N ASP A 36 20.16 -25.71 -0.22
CA ASP A 36 20.38 -26.95 0.54
C ASP A 36 21.74 -27.56 0.15
N THR A 37 22.77 -27.19 0.91
CA THR A 37 24.16 -27.55 0.65
C THR A 37 24.46 -28.93 1.24
N ASN A 38 23.87 -29.23 2.39
CA ASN A 38 24.06 -30.50 3.09
C ASN A 38 23.15 -31.63 2.58
N LYS A 39 22.17 -31.30 1.71
CA LYS A 39 21.17 -32.20 1.10
C LYS A 39 20.29 -32.91 2.13
N ASP A 40 19.97 -32.24 3.24
CA ASP A 40 19.12 -32.79 4.29
C ASP A 40 17.62 -32.59 4.00
N GLY A 41 17.28 -31.92 2.89
CA GLY A 41 15.89 -31.72 2.45
C GLY A 41 15.15 -30.62 3.20
N VAL A 42 15.85 -29.87 4.06
CA VAL A 42 15.37 -28.66 4.70
C VAL A 42 16.33 -27.50 4.38
N LEU A 43 15.95 -26.28 4.71
CA LEU A 43 16.83 -25.13 4.56
C LEU A 43 17.15 -24.55 5.93
N SER A 44 18.38 -24.73 6.39
CA SER A 44 18.84 -24.12 7.63
C SER A 44 18.96 -22.59 7.50
N ARG A 45 18.98 -21.89 8.64
CA ARG A 45 19.23 -20.44 8.66
C ARG A 45 20.54 -20.05 7.96
N GLU A 46 21.62 -20.82 8.13
CA GLU A 46 22.90 -20.55 7.47
C GLU A 46 22.86 -20.72 5.95
N GLU A 47 22.07 -21.68 5.47
CA GLU A 47 21.87 -21.92 4.04
C GLU A 47 20.94 -20.85 3.42
N ALA A 48 19.88 -20.48 4.13
CA ALA A 48 18.96 -19.44 3.70
C ALA A 48 19.60 -18.05 3.61
N GLN A 49 20.62 -17.75 4.44
CA GLN A 49 21.37 -16.50 4.35
C GLN A 49 22.07 -16.30 2.99
N LYS A 50 22.31 -17.37 2.24
CA LYS A 50 22.96 -17.35 0.91
C LYS A 50 21.95 -17.27 -0.24
N THR A 51 20.66 -17.35 0.05
CA THR A 51 19.59 -17.31 -0.96
C THR A 51 18.77 -16.03 -0.82
N PHE A 52 17.74 -15.90 -1.65
CA PHE A 52 16.77 -14.80 -1.57
C PHE A 52 15.94 -14.83 -0.27
N LEU A 53 15.99 -15.92 0.50
CA LEU A 53 15.24 -16.09 1.74
C LEU A 53 15.90 -15.46 2.96
N LYS A 54 17.11 -14.89 2.83
CA LYS A 54 17.82 -14.26 3.94
C LYS A 54 16.92 -13.31 4.76
N ASP A 55 16.19 -12.42 4.08
CA ASP A 55 15.35 -11.41 4.73
C ASP A 55 13.92 -11.94 5.04
N PHE A 56 13.57 -13.12 4.52
CA PHE A 56 12.25 -13.73 4.67
C PHE A 56 12.25 -14.93 5.62
N PHE A 57 13.43 -15.40 6.06
CA PHE A 57 13.57 -16.64 6.83
C PHE A 57 12.63 -16.70 8.03
N ASP A 58 12.63 -15.64 8.84
CA ASP A 58 11.79 -15.54 10.05
C ASP A 58 10.28 -15.50 9.74
N SER A 59 9.91 -15.14 8.50
CA SER A 59 8.52 -15.15 8.06
C SER A 59 8.05 -16.54 7.60
N VAL A 60 9.00 -17.42 7.25
CA VAL A 60 8.72 -18.78 6.76
C VAL A 60 8.91 -19.83 7.87
N ASP A 61 9.89 -19.63 8.74
CA ASP A 61 10.17 -20.44 9.95
C ASP A 61 9.08 -20.20 11.01
N ALA A 62 7.90 -20.77 10.77
CA ALA A 62 6.70 -20.52 11.57
C ALA A 62 6.80 -21.10 12.98
N ASN A 63 7.55 -22.19 13.15
CA ASN A 63 7.75 -22.85 14.45
C ASN A 63 8.99 -22.31 15.21
N GLN A 64 9.81 -21.48 14.55
CA GLN A 64 11.04 -20.87 15.07
C GLN A 64 12.12 -21.90 15.46
N ASP A 65 12.19 -23.05 14.78
CA ASP A 65 13.17 -24.11 15.01
C ASP A 65 14.50 -23.87 14.28
N GLY A 66 14.58 -22.79 13.50
CA GLY A 66 15.79 -22.40 12.77
C GLY A 66 16.00 -23.16 11.47
N LYS A 67 14.96 -23.85 10.97
CA LYS A 67 14.93 -24.53 9.68
C LYS A 67 13.63 -24.20 8.95
N ILE A 68 13.68 -24.26 7.62
CA ILE A 68 12.48 -24.20 6.80
C ILE A 68 12.25 -25.61 6.26
N THR A 69 11.10 -26.17 6.62
CA THR A 69 10.62 -27.45 6.12
C THR A 69 9.73 -27.29 4.89
N ARG A 70 9.46 -28.39 4.18
CA ARG A 70 8.50 -28.39 3.08
C ARG A 70 7.10 -27.99 3.55
N ASP A 71 6.70 -28.44 4.73
CA ASP A 71 5.38 -28.15 5.29
C ASP A 71 5.21 -26.66 5.60
N GLU A 72 6.25 -26.01 6.14
CA GLU A 72 6.26 -24.56 6.38
C GLU A 72 6.28 -23.76 5.08
N TRP A 73 7.05 -24.22 4.09
CA TRP A 73 7.05 -23.63 2.76
C TRP A 73 5.66 -23.70 2.11
N ASP A 74 5.04 -24.88 2.12
CA ASP A 74 3.71 -25.11 1.53
C ASP A 74 2.63 -24.33 2.29
N ALA A 75 2.74 -24.21 3.62
CA ALA A 75 1.85 -23.37 4.43
C ALA A 75 1.99 -21.88 4.07
N MET A 76 3.22 -21.38 3.89
CA MET A 76 3.47 -20.00 3.43
C MET A 76 2.92 -19.78 2.02
N LEU A 77 3.14 -20.71 1.09
CA LEU A 77 2.59 -20.64 -0.27
C LEU A 77 1.06 -20.59 -0.23
N LYS A 78 0.44 -21.45 0.57
CA LYS A 78 -1.01 -21.45 0.75
C LYS A 78 -1.52 -20.11 1.28
N PHE A 79 -0.87 -19.57 2.31
CA PHE A 79 -1.22 -18.27 2.87
C PHE A 79 -1.13 -17.14 1.83
N MET A 80 -0.06 -17.12 1.03
CA MET A 80 0.11 -16.11 -0.03
C MET A 80 -0.91 -16.29 -1.16
N HIS A 81 -1.20 -17.52 -1.58
CA HIS A 81 -2.20 -17.82 -2.61
C HIS A 81 -3.63 -17.45 -2.17
N GLU A 82 -3.94 -17.61 -0.88
CA GLU A 82 -5.23 -17.20 -0.29
C GLU A 82 -5.31 -15.69 -0.07
N GLY A 83 -4.17 -14.99 -0.10
CA GLY A 83 -4.08 -13.53 -0.03
C GLY A 83 -4.87 -12.85 -1.15
N LYS A 84 -5.96 -12.18 -0.78
CA LYS A 84 -6.78 -11.40 -1.71
C LYS A 84 -6.53 -9.91 -1.49
N ASN A 85 -5.97 -9.28 -2.51
CA ASN A 85 -5.78 -7.83 -2.51
C ASN A 85 -7.13 -7.12 -2.43
N SER A 86 -7.28 -6.23 -1.45
CA SER A 86 -8.54 -5.58 -1.21
C SER A 86 -8.42 -4.19 -0.61
N ALA A 87 -9.25 -3.28 -1.13
CA ALA A 87 -9.71 -2.12 -0.39
C ALA A 87 -11.18 -2.31 -0.01
N PHE A 88 -11.52 -2.03 1.24
CA PHE A 88 -12.86 -2.23 1.75
C PHE A 88 -13.21 -1.23 2.84
N ALA A 89 -14.50 -1.01 3.01
CA ALA A 89 -15.06 -0.20 4.07
C ALA A 89 -15.90 -1.07 5.01
N LEU A 90 -15.67 -0.91 6.32
CA LEU A 90 -16.45 -1.56 7.38
C LEU A 90 -17.16 -0.51 8.21
N ALA A 91 -18.42 -0.76 8.56
CA ALA A 91 -19.06 -0.01 9.64
C ALA A 91 -18.34 -0.31 10.98
N ALA A 92 -18.07 0.74 11.76
CA ALA A 92 -17.40 0.63 13.05
C ALA A 92 -18.39 0.20 14.17
N GLY A 93 -17.83 -0.34 15.26
CA GLY A 93 -18.59 -0.61 16.49
C GLY A 93 -19.02 -2.06 16.69
N ALA A 94 -18.76 -2.95 15.73
CA ALA A 94 -18.94 -4.39 15.91
C ALA A 94 -17.71 -5.04 16.55
N SER A 95 -17.92 -6.19 17.19
CA SER A 95 -16.90 -7.00 17.85
C SER A 95 -17.03 -8.47 17.45
N GLY A 96 -15.91 -9.20 17.44
CA GLY A 96 -15.87 -10.61 17.03
C GLY A 96 -15.66 -10.74 15.52
N ASP A 97 -16.17 -11.82 14.94
CA ASP A 97 -16.16 -12.01 13.49
C ASP A 97 -17.20 -11.09 12.82
N VAL A 98 -16.69 -10.08 12.12
CA VAL A 98 -17.50 -9.07 11.42
C VAL A 98 -17.59 -9.33 9.91
N THR A 99 -17.14 -10.50 9.47
CA THR A 99 -17.17 -10.90 8.06
C THR A 99 -18.60 -10.87 7.53
N GLY A 100 -18.83 -10.12 6.46
CA GLY A 100 -20.13 -10.01 5.78
C GLY A 100 -21.19 -9.15 6.49
N SER A 101 -21.12 -8.95 7.81
CA SER A 101 -22.15 -8.20 8.56
C SER A 101 -21.91 -6.69 8.59
N GLN A 102 -20.66 -6.25 8.51
CA GLN A 102 -20.28 -4.83 8.55
C GLN A 102 -19.64 -4.33 7.25
N LEU A 103 -19.48 -5.20 6.25
CA LEU A 103 -18.86 -4.84 4.98
C LEU A 103 -19.79 -3.94 4.16
N LEU A 104 -19.42 -2.67 4.01
CA LEU A 104 -20.20 -1.70 3.24
C LEU A 104 -19.92 -1.83 1.74
N TRP A 105 -18.64 -1.94 1.38
CA TRP A 105 -18.21 -2.15 0.01
C TRP A 105 -16.79 -2.70 -0.05
N GLN A 106 -16.44 -3.30 -1.19
CA GLN A 106 -15.13 -3.88 -1.45
C GLN A 106 -14.67 -3.60 -2.90
N LYS A 107 -13.37 -3.43 -3.08
CA LYS A 107 -12.64 -3.33 -4.35
C LYS A 107 -11.42 -4.24 -4.31
N THR A 108 -11.06 -4.80 -5.46
CA THR A 108 -9.91 -5.72 -5.62
C THR A 108 -8.93 -5.25 -6.69
N LYS A 109 -9.22 -4.13 -7.36
CA LYS A 109 -8.43 -3.56 -8.47
C LYS A 109 -8.07 -2.11 -8.20
N GLY A 110 -6.98 -1.64 -8.83
CA GLY A 110 -6.53 -0.26 -8.68
C GLY A 110 -6.08 0.10 -7.27
N LEU A 111 -5.59 -0.88 -6.53
CA LEU A 111 -5.21 -0.74 -5.13
C LEU A 111 -3.83 -0.09 -4.97
N PRO A 112 -3.62 0.69 -3.90
CA PRO A 112 -2.31 1.23 -3.56
C PRO A 112 -1.38 0.10 -3.10
N TYR A 113 -0.07 0.30 -3.25
CA TYR A 113 0.92 -0.64 -2.71
C TYR A 113 1.17 -0.38 -1.21
N ILE A 114 1.66 0.83 -0.87
CA ILE A 114 2.00 1.21 0.51
C ILE A 114 1.11 2.35 1.02
N ALA A 115 0.78 3.33 0.17
CA ALA A 115 -0.03 4.47 0.56
C ALA A 115 -1.40 4.05 1.11
N SER A 116 -1.80 4.64 2.25
CA SER A 116 -3.17 4.49 2.74
C SER A 116 -4.15 5.26 1.86
N ALA A 117 -5.42 4.83 1.84
CA ALA A 117 -6.49 5.64 1.25
C ALA A 117 -6.66 6.96 2.03
N LEU A 118 -7.31 7.94 1.41
CA LEU A 118 -7.76 9.17 2.05
C LEU A 118 -9.28 9.27 1.91
N VAL A 119 -9.99 9.62 2.99
CA VAL A 119 -11.41 9.97 2.92
C VAL A 119 -11.56 11.46 3.15
N TYR A 120 -12.06 12.17 2.13
CA TYR A 120 -12.26 13.61 2.20
C TYR A 120 -13.39 14.05 1.27
N ARG A 121 -14.27 14.94 1.75
CA ARG A 121 -15.44 15.45 1.00
C ARG A 121 -16.31 14.34 0.38
N GLY A 122 -16.57 13.29 1.15
CA GLY A 122 -17.42 12.17 0.73
C GLY A 122 -16.78 11.21 -0.27
N GLN A 123 -15.49 11.37 -0.59
CA GLN A 123 -14.76 10.47 -1.50
C GLN A 123 -13.67 9.71 -0.74
N CYS A 124 -13.57 8.41 -1.01
CA CYS A 124 -12.42 7.58 -0.67
C CYS A 124 -11.47 7.55 -1.88
N VAL A 125 -10.28 8.11 -1.72
CA VAL A 125 -9.29 8.35 -2.77
C VAL A 125 -8.05 7.50 -2.51
N MET A 126 -7.57 6.83 -3.55
CA MET A 126 -6.39 5.97 -3.50
C MET A 126 -5.42 6.33 -4.63
N VAL A 127 -4.12 6.16 -4.38
CA VAL A 127 -3.06 6.33 -5.37
C VAL A 127 -2.27 5.03 -5.52
N LYS A 128 -2.20 4.53 -6.76
CA LYS A 128 -1.34 3.41 -7.14
C LYS A 128 -0.07 3.93 -7.82
N ASP A 129 1.00 3.15 -7.70
CA ASP A 129 2.23 3.34 -8.44
C ASP A 129 1.98 3.59 -9.94
N GLY A 130 2.78 4.50 -10.50
CA GLY A 130 2.58 5.07 -11.82
C GLY A 130 1.73 6.35 -11.83
N GLY A 131 1.30 6.84 -10.66
CA GLY A 131 0.52 8.07 -10.52
C GLY A 131 -0.96 7.89 -10.90
N LEU A 132 -1.47 6.67 -10.73
CA LEU A 132 -2.85 6.30 -11.05
C LEU A 132 -3.74 6.56 -9.85
N VAL A 133 -4.68 7.49 -9.96
CA VAL A 133 -5.58 7.89 -8.88
C VAL A 133 -6.97 7.32 -9.14
N SER A 134 -7.56 6.71 -8.12
CA SER A 134 -8.96 6.26 -8.16
C SER A 134 -9.73 6.92 -7.02
N ALA A 135 -10.99 7.26 -7.27
CA ALA A 135 -11.90 7.77 -6.26
C ALA A 135 -13.23 7.05 -6.30
N TYR A 136 -13.75 6.78 -5.11
CA TYR A 136 -15.03 6.14 -4.89
C TYR A 136 -15.86 6.99 -3.94
N ASP A 137 -17.18 6.97 -4.09
CA ASP A 137 -18.06 7.47 -3.05
C ASP A 137 -17.78 6.72 -1.75
N ALA A 138 -17.47 7.46 -0.68
CA ALA A 138 -16.98 6.87 0.57
C ALA A 138 -18.03 5.97 1.24
N LYS A 139 -19.33 6.27 1.07
CA LYS A 139 -20.41 5.51 1.72
C LYS A 139 -20.75 4.25 0.93
N THR A 140 -20.85 4.36 -0.38
CA THR A 140 -21.41 3.32 -1.25
C THR A 140 -20.35 2.53 -2.02
N GLY A 141 -19.12 3.04 -2.10
CA GLY A 141 -18.07 2.46 -2.93
C GLY A 141 -18.34 2.57 -4.43
N LYS A 142 -19.33 3.36 -4.84
CA LYS A 142 -19.59 3.65 -6.25
C LYS A 142 -18.39 4.38 -6.84
N GLU A 143 -17.93 3.92 -8.00
CA GLU A 143 -16.83 4.55 -8.71
C GLU A 143 -17.19 5.98 -9.11
N VAL A 144 -16.28 6.91 -8.80
CA VAL A 144 -16.32 8.29 -9.32
C VAL A 144 -15.40 8.37 -10.53
N TYR A 145 -14.16 7.92 -10.38
CA TYR A 145 -13.19 7.72 -11.47
C TYR A 145 -12.17 6.65 -11.08
N PHE A 146 -11.58 5.97 -12.06
CA PHE A 146 -10.75 4.79 -11.84
C PHE A 146 -9.45 4.83 -12.63
N GLN A 147 -8.33 4.64 -11.92
CA GLN A 147 -6.98 4.56 -12.48
C GLN A 147 -6.61 5.71 -13.43
N GLU A 148 -7.01 6.92 -13.09
CA GLU A 148 -6.68 8.10 -13.88
C GLU A 148 -5.23 8.51 -13.64
N ARG A 149 -4.44 8.66 -14.71
CA ARG A 149 -3.00 8.95 -14.62
C ARG A 149 -2.75 10.46 -14.48
N VAL A 150 -3.08 10.99 -13.31
CA VAL A 150 -3.11 12.45 -13.07
C VAL A 150 -2.06 12.92 -12.06
N ALA A 151 -1.59 12.03 -11.19
CA ALA A 151 -0.46 12.31 -10.30
C ALA A 151 0.88 12.10 -11.02
N ALA A 152 1.96 12.63 -10.46
CA ALA A 152 3.30 12.45 -11.01
C ALA A 152 3.63 10.95 -11.23
N PRO A 153 4.30 10.56 -12.32
CA PRO A 153 4.71 9.18 -12.50
C PRO A 153 5.71 8.79 -11.40
N GLY A 154 5.63 7.55 -10.92
CA GLY A 154 6.54 7.04 -9.90
C GLY A 154 5.84 6.19 -8.85
N ARG A 155 6.60 5.80 -7.82
CA ARG A 155 6.09 5.03 -6.68
C ARG A 155 5.46 5.95 -5.63
N TYR A 156 4.52 5.42 -4.86
CA TYR A 156 3.79 6.18 -3.82
C TYR A 156 3.76 5.42 -2.50
N TYR A 157 4.61 5.85 -1.57
CA TYR A 157 4.61 5.35 -0.19
C TYR A 157 3.95 6.34 0.78
N ALA A 158 4.19 7.64 0.57
CA ALA A 158 3.49 8.68 1.28
C ALA A 158 1.99 8.61 0.97
N SER A 159 1.17 8.62 2.03
CA SER A 159 -0.29 8.67 1.86
C SER A 159 -0.71 10.07 1.40
N PRO A 160 -1.76 10.20 0.57
CA PRO A 160 -2.30 11.50 0.23
C PRO A 160 -2.86 12.19 1.48
N VAL A 161 -2.69 13.51 1.55
CA VAL A 161 -3.30 14.36 2.57
C VAL A 161 -4.24 15.36 1.92
N ALA A 162 -5.16 15.94 2.69
CA ALA A 162 -6.07 16.95 2.18
C ALA A 162 -6.26 18.11 3.13
N ALA A 163 -6.37 19.30 2.55
CA ALA A 163 -6.73 20.53 3.22
C ALA A 163 -7.25 21.53 2.19
N ASN A 164 -8.00 22.53 2.64
CA ASN A 164 -8.47 23.64 1.81
C ASN A 164 -9.13 23.21 0.47
N GLY A 165 -9.90 22.11 0.48
CA GLY A 165 -10.56 21.62 -0.74
C GLY A 165 -9.65 20.93 -1.75
N HIS A 166 -8.41 20.61 -1.38
CA HIS A 166 -7.43 19.97 -2.24
C HIS A 166 -6.88 18.68 -1.63
N ILE A 167 -6.37 17.80 -2.50
CA ILE A 167 -5.67 16.57 -2.15
C ILE A 167 -4.25 16.66 -2.69
N TYR A 168 -3.27 16.36 -1.84
CA TYR A 168 -1.85 16.45 -2.13
C TYR A 168 -1.28 15.05 -2.22
N PHE A 169 -0.65 14.74 -3.36
CA PHE A 169 0.03 13.47 -3.62
C PHE A 169 1.52 13.73 -3.75
N THR A 170 2.33 13.00 -2.98
CA THR A 170 3.79 13.13 -3.00
C THR A 170 4.42 11.83 -3.49
N SER A 171 5.17 11.89 -4.59
CA SER A 171 5.85 10.72 -5.14
C SER A 171 7.06 10.36 -4.28
N LEU A 172 7.35 9.06 -4.17
CA LEU A 172 8.48 8.53 -3.42
C LEU A 172 9.81 9.02 -3.97
N ASP A 173 10.00 8.91 -5.28
CA ASP A 173 11.26 9.19 -5.94
C ASP A 173 11.36 10.68 -6.29
N GLY A 174 12.25 11.40 -5.62
CA GLY A 174 12.50 12.82 -5.83
C GLY A 174 11.42 13.76 -5.26
N GLY A 175 10.33 13.26 -4.67
CA GLY A 175 9.38 14.07 -3.92
C GLY A 175 8.54 15.02 -4.76
N ALA A 176 8.13 14.66 -5.98
CA ALA A 176 7.24 15.51 -6.77
C ALA A 176 5.85 15.59 -6.11
N VAL A 177 5.25 16.79 -6.07
CA VAL A 177 3.93 17.01 -5.46
C VAL A 177 2.90 17.38 -6.52
N THR A 178 1.84 16.58 -6.63
CA THR A 178 0.67 16.89 -7.47
C THR A 178 -0.50 17.24 -6.56
N VAL A 179 -1.25 18.28 -6.92
CA VAL A 179 -2.43 18.73 -6.18
C VAL A 179 -3.67 18.58 -7.05
N LEU A 180 -4.66 17.87 -6.52
CA LEU A 180 -5.97 17.72 -7.15
C LEU A 180 -7.03 18.49 -6.36
N LYS A 181 -8.08 18.94 -7.04
CA LYS A 181 -9.30 19.38 -6.39
C LYS A 181 -10.05 18.20 -5.77
N ALA A 182 -10.45 18.35 -4.51
CA ALA A 182 -11.20 17.33 -3.79
C ALA A 182 -12.70 17.36 -4.12
N GLY A 183 -13.36 16.21 -4.12
CA GLY A 183 -14.81 16.10 -4.29
C GLY A 183 -15.31 16.27 -5.73
N ALA A 184 -14.41 16.37 -6.71
CA ALA A 184 -14.78 16.52 -8.11
C ALA A 184 -15.27 15.19 -8.71
N ALA A 185 -16.19 15.28 -9.69
CA ALA A 185 -16.72 14.11 -10.40
C ALA A 185 -15.71 13.51 -11.41
N LYS A 186 -14.65 14.24 -11.72
CA LYS A 186 -13.50 13.83 -12.54
C LYS A 186 -12.23 14.39 -11.89
N PRO A 187 -11.07 13.75 -12.05
CA PRO A 187 -9.84 14.29 -11.48
C PRO A 187 -9.51 15.65 -12.14
N GLU A 188 -9.29 16.66 -11.31
CA GLU A 188 -8.92 18.01 -11.73
C GLU A 188 -7.59 18.37 -11.06
N VAL A 189 -6.51 18.41 -11.85
CA VAL A 189 -5.18 18.80 -11.36
C VAL A 189 -5.12 20.32 -11.29
N VAL A 190 -4.93 20.85 -10.09
CA VAL A 190 -4.82 22.31 -9.86
C VAL A 190 -3.37 22.78 -9.77
N ALA A 191 -2.44 21.89 -9.43
CA ALA A 191 -1.01 22.19 -9.43
C ALA A 191 -0.14 20.95 -9.65
N LYS A 192 1.01 21.17 -10.30
CA LYS A 192 2.13 20.22 -10.38
C LYS A 192 3.39 20.95 -9.95
N ASN A 193 3.98 20.52 -8.85
CA ASN A 193 5.16 21.14 -8.28
C ASN A 193 6.42 20.37 -8.68
N PRO A 194 7.57 21.05 -8.79
CA PRO A 194 8.84 20.40 -9.08
C PRO A 194 9.24 19.40 -7.99
N LYS A 195 10.20 18.54 -8.33
CA LYS A 195 10.81 17.59 -7.40
C LYS A 195 11.56 18.34 -6.29
N LEU A 196 11.46 17.84 -5.07
CA LEU A 196 12.27 18.27 -3.93
C LEU A 196 13.73 17.78 -4.01
N GLY A 197 14.01 16.85 -4.92
CA GLY A 197 15.36 16.34 -5.19
C GLY A 197 15.79 15.18 -4.28
N GLU A 198 14.94 14.79 -3.32
CA GLU A 198 15.21 13.72 -2.36
C GLU A 198 14.03 12.75 -2.27
N ARG A 199 14.30 11.54 -1.76
CA ARG A 199 13.27 10.53 -1.52
C ARG A 199 12.29 11.00 -0.44
N VAL A 200 10.99 10.79 -0.64
CA VAL A 200 9.91 11.11 0.32
C VAL A 200 9.07 9.87 0.60
N ALA A 201 9.39 9.16 1.68
CA ALA A 201 8.58 8.02 2.14
C ALA A 201 7.54 8.43 3.19
N ALA A 202 7.76 9.55 3.89
CA ALA A 202 6.89 10.03 4.94
C ALA A 202 5.64 10.71 4.36
N THR A 203 4.48 10.44 4.96
CA THR A 203 3.23 11.16 4.68
C THR A 203 3.40 12.62 5.11
N PRO A 204 3.10 13.62 4.24
CA PRO A 204 3.13 15.02 4.62
C PRO A 204 2.27 15.32 5.85
N ALA A 205 2.65 16.30 6.65
CA ALA A 205 1.87 16.77 7.80
C ALA A 205 1.34 18.17 7.52
N ILE A 206 0.12 18.46 7.96
CA ILE A 206 -0.49 19.79 7.83
C ILE A 206 -0.76 20.30 9.24
N ALA A 207 -0.23 21.47 9.55
CA ALA A 207 -0.51 22.20 10.79
C ALA A 207 -0.77 23.66 10.44
N ASP A 208 -1.90 24.19 10.90
CA ASP A 208 -2.40 25.52 10.53
C ASP A 208 -2.40 25.75 9.01
N ASN A 209 -1.65 26.76 8.56
CA ASN A 209 -1.49 27.11 7.14
C ASN A 209 -0.18 26.57 6.54
N VAL A 210 0.46 25.59 7.18
CA VAL A 210 1.77 25.06 6.78
C VAL A 210 1.66 23.58 6.42
N LEU A 211 2.14 23.24 5.22
CA LEU A 211 2.37 21.87 4.78
C LEU A 211 3.84 21.52 5.03
N TYR A 212 4.07 20.48 5.83
CA TYR A 212 5.39 19.94 6.12
C TYR A 212 5.66 18.67 5.31
N ILE A 213 6.81 18.60 4.66
CA ILE A 213 7.24 17.42 3.90
C ILE A 213 8.62 16.99 4.39
N ARG A 214 8.70 15.80 5.00
CA ARG A 214 9.94 15.16 5.41
C ARG A 214 10.52 14.39 4.21
N THR A 215 11.59 14.90 3.64
CA THR A 215 12.44 14.13 2.72
C THR A 215 13.41 13.25 3.50
N GLU A 216 14.24 12.48 2.82
CA GLU A 216 15.27 11.64 3.43
C GLU A 216 16.21 12.44 4.36
N LYS A 217 16.65 13.63 3.94
CA LYS A 217 17.64 14.42 4.69
C LYS A 217 17.09 15.73 5.27
N HIS A 218 15.99 16.26 4.75
CA HIS A 218 15.44 17.55 5.18
C HIS A 218 13.97 17.48 5.61
N LEU A 219 13.52 18.55 6.29
CA LEU A 219 12.11 18.85 6.54
C LEU A 219 11.80 20.19 5.90
N TYR A 220 10.91 20.18 4.90
CA TYR A 220 10.44 21.39 4.22
C TYR A 220 9.15 21.87 4.87
N ALA A 221 8.96 23.19 4.91
CA ALA A 221 7.73 23.85 5.34
C ALA A 221 7.24 24.77 4.21
N PHE A 222 6.02 24.54 3.73
CA PHE A 222 5.38 25.33 2.69
C PHE A 222 4.19 26.06 3.29
N ALA A 223 4.21 27.39 3.24
CA ALA A 223 3.14 28.25 3.72
C ALA A 223 2.98 29.42 2.74
N GLU A 224 1.81 30.05 2.73
CA GLU A 224 1.66 31.34 2.04
C GLU A 224 2.58 32.38 2.69
N SER A 225 3.24 33.19 1.85
CA SER A 225 3.92 34.37 2.36
C SER A 225 2.88 35.27 3.02
N LYS A 226 3.16 35.70 4.23
CA LYS A 226 2.45 36.82 4.85
C LYS A 226 2.75 38.13 4.11
#